data_AF-A0A254SYT6-F1
#
_entry.id   AF-A0A254SYT6-F1
#
_cell.length_a   1.000
_cell.length_b   1.000
_cell.length_c   1.000
_cell.angle_alpha   90.00
_cell.angle_beta   90.00
_cell.angle_gamma   90.00
#
_symmetry.space_group_name_H-M   'P 1'
#
loop_
_entity.id
_entity.type
_entity.pdbx_description
1 polymer ?
#
loop_
_entity_poly.entity_id
_entity_poly.type
_entity_poly.pdbx_seq_one_letter_code
_entity_poly.pdbx_strand_id
1 'polypeptide(L)'
;MMTENSIELAYFEVNQHGRLLSGNRRFCRMFGFEPSELQWHYVTDLYRHASDWNAFRNDTVNASFNMRMRNRRGRSFDCCITREIIQNADGEIVFRNTVHKVGEARGTHTSTTPLSMVFLTKCADCGAQIRVTSVAETRLRMLCNQCAAKAFPETYYTKSAQM
;
A
#
# COMPACT_ATOMS: atom_id res chain seq x y z
N MET A 1 -25.06 11.54 28.65
CA MET A 1 -23.82 11.50 27.85
C MET A 1 -23.49 10.04 27.59
N MET A 2 -23.29 9.63 26.34
CA MET A 2 -22.65 8.35 26.01
C MET A 2 -21.29 8.67 25.41
N THR A 3 -20.22 8.15 26.00
CA THR A 3 -18.88 8.25 25.41
C THR A 3 -18.73 7.12 24.40
N GLU A 4 -18.85 7.42 23.11
CA GLU A 4 -18.44 6.50 22.06
C GLU A 4 -16.94 6.24 22.20
N ASN A 5 -16.57 5.06 22.69
CA ASN A 5 -15.20 4.58 22.70
C ASN A 5 -14.82 4.21 21.26
N SER A 6 -14.53 5.22 20.44
CA SER A 6 -13.99 5.06 19.09
C SER A 6 -12.57 4.48 19.21
N ILE A 7 -12.47 3.16 18.99
CA ILE A 7 -11.23 2.39 19.07
C ILE A 7 -10.34 2.75 17.86
N GLU A 8 -9.68 3.92 17.91
CA GLU A 8 -8.74 4.50 16.93
C GLU A 8 -7.84 3.39 16.36
N LEU A 9 -8.09 2.88 15.15
CA LEU A 9 -7.36 1.71 14.64
C LEU A 9 -5.89 2.04 14.32
N ALA A 10 -5.01 1.04 14.29
CA ALA A 10 -3.58 1.27 14.07
C ALA A 10 -3.33 1.51 12.58
N TYR A 11 -2.97 2.74 12.22
CA TYR A 11 -2.86 3.22 10.84
C TYR A 11 -1.41 3.53 10.46
N PHE A 12 -0.98 3.14 9.26
CA PHE A 12 0.32 3.51 8.70
C PHE A 12 0.31 3.59 7.17
N GLU A 13 1.21 4.41 6.62
CA GLU A 13 1.39 4.59 5.17
C GLU A 13 2.74 4.02 4.72
N VAL A 14 2.78 3.36 3.56
CA VAL A 14 4.02 2.90 2.92
C VAL A 14 4.03 3.25 1.43
N ASN A 15 5.19 3.60 0.90
CA ASN A 15 5.34 3.87 -0.53
C ASN A 15 5.38 2.58 -1.37
N GLN A 16 5.41 2.73 -2.70
CA GLN A 16 5.52 1.61 -3.64
C GLN A 16 6.76 0.71 -3.45
N HIS A 17 7.80 1.17 -2.74
CA HIS A 17 9.02 0.41 -2.43
C HIS A 17 8.94 -0.30 -1.06
N GLY A 18 7.83 -0.16 -0.33
CA GLY A 18 7.63 -0.75 0.99
C GLY A 18 8.30 0.00 2.14
N ARG A 19 8.80 1.21 1.91
CA ARG A 19 9.32 2.09 2.99
C ARG A 19 8.14 2.64 3.79
N LEU A 20 8.21 2.66 5.13
CA LEU A 20 7.20 3.38 5.91
C LEU A 20 7.32 4.89 5.66
N LEU A 21 6.19 5.60 5.61
CA LEU A 21 6.12 7.05 5.42
C LEU A 21 5.60 7.76 6.67
N SER A 22 4.51 7.24 7.23
CA SER A 22 3.78 7.80 8.38
C SER A 22 3.11 6.68 9.19
N GLY A 23 2.71 6.99 10.42
CA GLY A 23 1.98 6.08 11.29
C GLY A 23 1.32 6.81 12.45
N ASN A 24 0.11 6.40 12.85
CA ASN A 24 -0.62 7.04 13.94
C ASN A 24 -0.11 6.61 15.32
N ARG A 25 -0.60 7.30 16.37
CA ARG A 25 -0.14 7.06 17.74
C ARG A 25 -0.44 5.64 18.23
N ARG A 26 -1.48 4.95 17.73
CA ARG A 26 -1.69 3.52 18.02
C ARG A 26 -0.71 2.61 17.28
N PHE A 27 -0.42 2.85 16.00
CA PHE A 27 0.59 2.10 15.26
C PHE A 27 1.96 2.15 15.95
N CYS A 28 2.46 3.35 16.24
CA CYS A 28 3.74 3.54 16.92
C CYS A 28 3.79 2.78 18.27
N ARG A 29 2.73 2.89 19.10
CA ARG A 29 2.59 2.12 20.36
C ARG A 29 2.51 0.60 20.16
N MET A 30 1.84 0.12 19.11
CA MET A 30 1.63 -1.31 18.84
C MET A 30 2.91 -2.00 18.37
N PHE A 31 3.64 -1.36 17.46
CA PHE A 31 4.86 -1.91 16.86
C PHE A 31 6.15 -1.45 17.55
N GLY A 32 6.06 -0.51 18.48
CA GLY A 32 7.19 -0.04 19.30
C GLY A 32 8.17 0.85 18.53
N PHE A 33 7.64 1.73 17.66
CA PHE A 33 8.42 2.77 16.96
C PHE A 33 8.17 4.14 17.58
N GLU A 34 9.12 5.05 17.42
CA GLU A 34 8.85 6.50 17.45
C GLU A 34 8.46 7.03 16.06
N PRO A 35 7.62 8.09 15.95
CA PRO A 35 7.18 8.62 14.66
C PRO A 35 8.32 9.08 13.74
N SER A 36 9.42 9.58 14.32
CA SER A 36 10.58 10.14 13.59
C SER A 36 11.46 9.09 12.91
N GLU A 37 11.50 7.85 13.43
CA GLU A 37 12.30 6.76 12.85
C GLU A 37 11.52 5.91 11.83
N LEU A 38 10.21 6.13 11.64
CA LEU A 38 9.39 5.33 10.72
C LEU A 38 9.99 5.30 9.30
N GLN A 39 10.41 6.45 8.79
CA GLN A 39 11.02 6.59 7.46
C GLN A 39 12.40 5.91 7.33
N TRP A 40 12.92 5.31 8.40
CA TRP A 40 14.15 4.52 8.42
C TRP A 40 13.89 3.02 8.21
N HIS A 41 12.62 2.60 8.34
CA HIS A 41 12.17 1.20 8.37
C HIS A 41 11.42 0.76 7.10
N TYR A 42 11.36 -0.55 6.90
CA TYR A 42 10.58 -1.19 5.83
C TYR A 42 9.38 -1.94 6.39
N VAL A 43 8.31 -2.03 5.59
CA VAL A 43 7.06 -2.73 5.92
C VAL A 43 7.30 -4.20 6.28
N THR A 44 8.33 -4.83 5.71
CA THR A 44 8.79 -6.19 6.01
C THR A 44 9.28 -6.38 7.45
N ASP A 45 9.73 -5.31 8.12
CA ASP A 45 10.19 -5.36 9.50
C ASP A 45 9.05 -5.81 10.44
N LEU A 46 7.81 -5.45 10.08
CA LEU A 46 6.57 -5.75 10.80
C LEU A 46 6.12 -7.21 10.72
N TYR A 47 6.65 -8.01 9.79
CA TYR A 47 6.15 -9.35 9.50
C TYR A 47 6.94 -10.41 10.26
N ARG A 48 6.27 -11.44 10.80
CA ARG A 48 6.96 -12.57 11.40
C ARG A 48 7.47 -13.57 10.36
N HIS A 49 6.74 -13.73 9.26
CA HIS A 49 7.06 -14.66 8.18
C HIS A 49 7.06 -13.96 6.81
N ALA A 50 8.03 -14.27 5.97
CA ALA A 50 8.13 -13.70 4.62
C ALA A 50 7.04 -14.23 3.66
N SER A 51 6.44 -15.38 3.96
CA SER A 51 5.26 -15.93 3.28
C SER A 51 4.08 -14.97 3.28
N ASP A 52 3.75 -14.44 4.46
CA ASP A 52 2.59 -13.58 4.71
C ASP A 52 2.74 -12.26 3.93
N TRP A 53 3.96 -11.72 3.92
CA TRP A 53 4.32 -10.58 3.07
C TRP A 53 4.16 -10.92 1.59
N ASN A 54 4.79 -12.02 1.13
CA ASN A 54 4.80 -12.42 -0.28
C ASN A 54 3.40 -12.65 -0.87
N ALA A 55 2.46 -13.18 -0.08
CA ALA A 55 1.05 -13.23 -0.45
C ALA A 55 0.46 -11.80 -0.54
N PHE A 56 0.52 -11.04 0.56
CA PHE A 56 -0.13 -9.73 0.68
C PHE A 56 0.48 -8.61 -0.19
N ARG A 57 1.70 -8.76 -0.73
CA ARG A 57 2.28 -7.82 -1.70
C ARG A 57 1.88 -8.05 -3.15
N ASN A 58 1.31 -9.23 -3.44
CA ASN A 58 0.87 -9.64 -4.77
C ASN A 58 -0.67 -9.69 -4.87
N ASP A 59 -1.37 -9.78 -3.75
CA ASP A 59 -2.82 -9.62 -3.70
C ASP A 59 -3.22 -8.16 -4.01
N THR A 60 -3.93 -8.00 -5.12
CA THR A 60 -4.49 -6.75 -5.63
C THR A 60 -6.02 -6.69 -5.51
N VAL A 61 -6.65 -7.75 -4.99
CA VAL A 61 -8.11 -7.95 -5.02
C VAL A 61 -8.70 -7.90 -3.61
N ASN A 62 -8.05 -8.53 -2.62
CA ASN A 62 -8.53 -8.53 -1.25
C ASN A 62 -8.12 -7.24 -0.53
N ALA A 63 -9.12 -6.48 -0.10
CA ALA A 63 -8.90 -5.30 0.73
C ALA A 63 -8.32 -5.65 2.12
N SER A 64 -8.41 -6.89 2.59
CA SER A 64 -7.87 -7.31 3.90
C SER A 64 -7.29 -8.73 3.93
N PHE A 65 -6.36 -8.98 4.86
CA PHE A 65 -5.57 -10.22 4.98
C PHE A 65 -5.22 -10.54 6.44
N ASN A 66 -5.31 -11.80 6.85
CA ASN A 66 -4.95 -12.28 8.20
C ASN A 66 -3.50 -12.80 8.23
N MET A 67 -2.68 -12.34 9.17
CA MET A 67 -1.23 -12.63 9.20
C MET A 67 -0.61 -12.55 10.60
N ARG A 68 0.60 -13.10 10.73
CA ARG A 68 1.42 -13.03 11.94
C ARG A 68 2.39 -11.85 11.85
N MET A 69 2.09 -10.75 12.55
CA MET A 69 3.01 -9.61 12.66
C MET A 69 3.88 -9.68 13.93
N ARG A 70 4.93 -8.85 13.98
CA ARG A 70 5.83 -8.65 15.11
C ARG A 70 6.11 -7.17 15.36
N ASN A 71 6.38 -6.81 16.61
CA ASN A 71 6.89 -5.49 16.98
C ASN A 71 8.44 -5.47 17.03
N ARG A 72 9.07 -4.29 17.16
CA ARG A 72 10.55 -4.15 17.26
C ARG A 72 11.18 -4.98 18.39
N ARG A 73 10.42 -5.29 19.45
CA ARG A 73 10.86 -6.13 20.58
C ARG A 73 10.65 -7.63 20.32
N GLY A 74 10.39 -8.05 19.08
CA GLY A 74 10.21 -9.44 18.66
C GLY A 74 8.88 -10.09 19.07
N ARG A 75 8.08 -9.45 19.93
CA ARG A 75 6.76 -9.96 20.32
C ARG A 75 5.86 -10.04 19.09
N SER A 76 5.36 -11.24 18.82
CA SER A 76 4.51 -11.54 17.67
C SER A 76 3.04 -11.62 18.09
N PHE A 77 2.13 -11.22 17.20
CA PHE A 77 0.69 -11.24 17.42
C PHE A 77 -0.05 -11.50 16.11
N ASP A 78 -1.25 -12.08 16.21
CA ASP A 78 -2.13 -12.30 15.07
C ASP A 78 -2.93 -11.04 14.81
N CYS A 79 -2.96 -10.61 13.55
CA CYS A 79 -3.69 -9.42 13.14
C CYS A 79 -4.32 -9.60 11.76
N CYS A 80 -5.32 -8.78 11.50
CA CYS A 80 -5.85 -8.54 10.17
C CYS A 80 -5.42 -7.13 9.74
N ILE A 81 -4.79 -7.04 8.57
CA ILE A 81 -4.44 -5.79 7.90
C ILE A 81 -5.45 -5.51 6.80
N THR A 82 -5.92 -4.27 6.71
CA THR A 82 -6.73 -3.74 5.60
C THR A 82 -5.88 -2.75 4.82
N ARG A 83 -5.93 -2.76 3.49
CA ARG A 83 -5.19 -1.85 2.62
C ARG A 83 -6.14 -1.07 1.71
N GLU A 84 -6.00 0.25 1.71
CA GLU A 84 -6.44 1.12 0.62
C GLU A 84 -5.21 1.52 -0.21
N ILE A 85 -5.38 1.67 -1.52
CA ILE A 85 -4.34 2.14 -2.43
C ILE A 85 -4.72 3.54 -2.88
N ILE A 86 -3.83 4.51 -2.69
CA ILE A 86 -4.02 5.89 -3.15
C ILE A 86 -2.83 6.35 -4.00
N GLN A 87 -3.03 7.49 -4.65
CA GLN A 87 -1.99 8.22 -5.34
C GLN A 87 -1.88 9.62 -4.75
N ASN A 88 -0.65 10.09 -4.49
CA ASN A 88 -0.42 11.47 -4.06
C ASN A 88 -0.43 12.43 -5.26
N ALA A 89 -0.36 13.75 -4.99
CA ALA A 89 -0.40 14.79 -6.02
C ALA A 89 0.74 14.65 -7.06
N ASP A 90 1.90 14.14 -6.64
CA ASP A 90 3.09 13.93 -7.46
C ASP A 90 2.99 12.71 -8.40
N GLY A 91 1.96 11.88 -8.22
CA GLY A 91 1.75 10.66 -9.00
C GLY A 91 2.48 9.42 -8.46
N GLU A 92 2.85 9.40 -7.19
CA GLU A 92 3.39 8.24 -6.49
C GLU A 92 2.29 7.40 -5.83
N ILE A 93 2.45 6.08 -5.82
CA ILE A 93 1.53 5.19 -5.12
C ILE A 93 1.90 5.07 -3.64
N VAL A 94 0.94 5.40 -2.78
CA VAL A 94 0.98 5.22 -1.33
C VAL A 94 -0.09 4.21 -0.93
N PHE A 95 0.31 3.19 -0.18
CA PHE A 95 -0.61 2.26 0.43
C PHE A 95 -0.95 2.74 1.84
N ARG A 96 -2.24 2.94 2.11
CA ARG A 96 -2.78 3.22 3.44
C ARG A 96 -3.18 1.91 4.07
N ASN A 97 -2.63 1.59 5.24
CA ASN A 97 -2.80 0.30 5.87
C ASN A 97 -3.35 0.47 7.29
N THR A 98 -4.38 -0.30 7.62
CA THR A 98 -5.02 -0.33 8.93
C THR A 98 -4.87 -1.71 9.54
N VAL A 99 -4.33 -1.81 10.75
CA VAL A 99 -4.12 -3.08 11.46
C VAL A 99 -5.04 -3.16 12.68
N HIS A 100 -5.70 -4.30 12.82
CA HIS A 100 -6.38 -4.68 14.06
C HIS A 100 -5.88 -6.05 14.52
N LYS A 101 -5.64 -6.22 15.82
CA LYS A 101 -5.30 -7.56 16.34
C LYS A 101 -6.53 -8.45 16.33
N VAL A 102 -6.34 -9.74 16.06
CA VAL A 102 -7.41 -10.73 16.20
C VAL A 102 -7.81 -10.79 17.69
N GLY A 103 -9.10 -10.67 17.96
CA GLY A 103 -9.65 -10.61 19.33
C GLY A 103 -9.73 -9.22 19.96
N GLU A 104 -9.15 -8.17 19.36
CA GLU A 104 -9.51 -6.79 19.74
C GLU A 104 -10.88 -6.44 19.15
N ALA A 105 -11.70 -5.69 19.91
CA ALA A 105 -12.98 -5.21 19.41
C ALA A 105 -12.79 -4.35 18.15
N ARG A 106 -13.59 -4.63 17.09
CA ARG A 106 -13.50 -3.91 15.82
C ARG A 106 -13.90 -2.45 16.02
N GLY A 107 -12.92 -1.55 15.99
CA GLY A 107 -13.17 -0.12 15.87
C GLY A 107 -13.93 0.18 14.57
N THR A 108 -14.76 1.22 14.59
CA THR A 108 -15.54 1.69 13.45
C THR A 108 -14.63 2.31 12.39
N HIS A 109 -14.00 1.47 11.57
CA HIS A 109 -13.50 1.90 10.27
C HIS A 109 -14.69 2.00 9.32
N THR A 110 -14.97 3.20 8.82
CA THR A 110 -15.72 3.35 7.57
C THR A 110 -14.88 2.69 6.48
N SER A 111 -15.27 1.49 6.03
CA SER A 111 -14.73 0.92 4.80
C SER A 111 -15.12 1.86 3.66
N THR A 112 -14.17 2.66 3.19
CA THR A 112 -14.37 3.46 1.99
C THR A 112 -14.65 2.48 0.86
N THR A 113 -15.88 2.48 0.32
CA THR A 113 -16.19 1.75 -0.92
C THR A 113 -15.11 2.14 -1.93
N PRO A 114 -14.37 1.18 -2.53
CA PRO A 114 -13.23 1.51 -3.35
C PRO A 114 -13.69 2.37 -4.54
N LEU A 115 -13.46 3.68 -4.45
CA LEU A 115 -13.54 4.59 -5.57
C LEU A 115 -12.71 3.97 -6.69
N SER A 116 -13.30 3.84 -7.88
CA SER A 116 -12.72 3.07 -9.00
C SER A 116 -11.27 3.50 -9.22
N MET A 117 -10.32 2.66 -8.78
CA MET A 117 -8.94 3.09 -8.57
C MET A 117 -8.24 3.34 -9.89
N VAL A 118 -8.19 4.62 -10.28
CA VAL A 118 -7.43 5.08 -11.43
C VAL A 118 -5.98 5.22 -11.00
N PHE A 119 -5.20 4.15 -11.15
CA PHE A 119 -3.75 4.24 -11.04
C PHE A 119 -3.23 5.08 -12.21
N LEU A 120 -2.48 6.14 -11.93
CA LEU A 120 -1.71 6.89 -12.93
C LEU A 120 -0.22 6.52 -12.84
N THR A 121 0.52 6.76 -13.91
CA THR A 121 1.98 6.84 -13.93
C THR A 121 2.42 8.09 -14.66
N LYS A 122 3.62 8.59 -14.36
CA LYS A 122 4.19 9.78 -15.01
C LYS A 122 5.26 9.34 -16.01
N CYS A 123 5.08 9.72 -17.28
CA CYS A 123 6.10 9.57 -18.30
C CYS A 123 7.36 10.36 -17.89
N ALA A 124 8.53 9.72 -17.90
CA ALA A 124 9.78 10.38 -17.54
C ALA A 124 10.27 11.32 -18.66
N ASP A 125 10.01 10.96 -19.92
CA ASP A 125 10.54 11.64 -21.10
C ASP A 125 9.76 12.92 -21.43
N CYS A 126 8.43 12.90 -21.30
CA CYS A 126 7.55 14.03 -21.65
C CYS A 126 6.60 14.47 -20.51
N GLY A 127 6.80 13.99 -19.28
CA GLY A 127 6.12 14.45 -18.06
C GLY A 127 4.62 14.14 -17.92
N ALA A 128 3.96 13.63 -18.95
CA ALA A 128 2.51 13.41 -18.97
C ALA A 128 2.03 12.29 -18.03
N GLN A 129 0.82 12.45 -17.48
CA GLN A 129 0.14 11.45 -16.65
C GLN A 129 -0.69 10.48 -17.50
N ILE A 130 -0.60 9.18 -17.19
CA ILE A 130 -1.17 8.08 -17.98
C ILE A 130 -1.81 7.06 -17.05
N ARG A 131 -3.06 6.65 -17.33
CA ARG A 131 -3.75 5.57 -16.58
C ARG A 131 -3.04 4.23 -16.79
N VAL A 132 -3.03 3.36 -15.79
CA VAL A 132 -2.50 1.99 -15.85
C VAL A 132 -3.45 1.03 -15.12
N THR A 133 -3.40 -0.27 -15.44
CA THR A 133 -4.32 -1.27 -14.86
C THR A 133 -3.93 -1.75 -13.46
N SER A 134 -2.66 -1.60 -13.05
CA SER A 134 -2.19 -2.06 -11.75
C SER A 134 -1.03 -1.23 -11.17
N VAL A 135 -0.80 -1.39 -9.86
CA VAL A 135 0.36 -0.84 -9.14
C VAL A 135 1.69 -1.52 -9.53
N ALA A 136 1.66 -2.68 -10.20
CA ALA A 136 2.88 -3.25 -10.75
C ALA A 136 3.40 -2.38 -11.92
N GLU A 137 2.49 -1.87 -12.75
CA GLU A 137 2.79 -1.03 -13.90
C GLU A 137 3.28 0.37 -13.51
N THR A 138 2.86 0.94 -12.37
CA THR A 138 3.35 2.27 -11.93
C THR A 138 4.84 2.28 -11.58
N ARG A 139 5.42 1.10 -11.32
CA ARG A 139 6.83 0.87 -10.93
C ARG A 139 7.74 0.64 -12.13
N LEU A 140 7.20 0.34 -13.31
CA LEU A 140 7.94 0.12 -14.55
C LEU A 140 7.96 1.44 -15.36
N ARG A 141 9.15 2.00 -15.61
CA ARG A 141 9.39 3.28 -16.31
C ARG A 141 10.70 3.14 -17.12
N MET A 142 10.96 3.84 -18.24
CA MET A 142 10.41 5.09 -18.78
C MET A 142 9.49 4.88 -20.01
N LEU A 143 8.83 5.92 -20.55
CA LEU A 143 7.61 5.73 -21.38
C LEU A 143 7.36 6.75 -22.52
N CYS A 144 8.32 7.09 -23.38
CA CYS A 144 7.98 7.20 -24.82
C CYS A 144 7.83 5.76 -25.40
N ASN A 145 7.08 5.44 -26.45
CA ASN A 145 6.70 6.18 -27.66
C ASN A 145 5.19 6.05 -27.96
N GLN A 146 4.38 7.10 -27.97
CA GLN A 146 4.45 8.27 -27.10
C GLN A 146 3.58 7.94 -25.87
N CYS A 147 4.08 8.15 -24.64
CA CYS A 147 3.39 7.70 -23.43
C CYS A 147 3.09 6.17 -23.40
N ALA A 148 4.01 5.34 -23.89
CA ALA A 148 3.80 3.90 -24.16
C ALA A 148 2.68 3.58 -25.18
N ALA A 149 2.40 4.49 -26.12
CA ALA A 149 1.16 4.51 -26.91
C ALA A 149 -0.10 4.46 -26.03
N LYS A 150 0.01 5.06 -24.84
CA LYS A 150 -0.95 5.14 -23.73
C LYS A 150 -1.38 3.77 -23.20
N ALA A 151 -0.60 3.29 -22.23
CA ALA A 151 -0.97 2.24 -21.26
C ALA A 151 -1.06 0.81 -21.81
N PHE A 152 0.03 0.32 -22.39
CA PHE A 152 0.23 -1.10 -22.73
C PHE A 152 -0.81 -1.71 -23.70
N PRO A 153 -1.18 -1.05 -24.82
CA PRO A 153 -2.08 -1.64 -25.82
C PRO A 153 -1.46 -2.91 -26.44
N GLU A 154 -2.19 -4.02 -26.46
CA GLU A 154 -1.74 -5.41 -26.71
C GLU A 154 -0.52 -5.60 -27.65
N THR A 155 0.72 -5.75 -27.16
CA THR A 155 1.23 -5.29 -25.85
C THR A 155 2.43 -4.39 -26.12
N TYR A 156 2.28 -3.11 -25.79
CA TYR A 156 2.81 -1.98 -26.56
C TYR A 156 2.31 -1.93 -28.02
N TYR A 157 2.41 -3.00 -28.80
CA TYR A 157 1.42 -3.45 -29.79
C TYR A 157 1.85 -4.87 -30.27
N THR A 158 1.44 -5.37 -31.45
CA THR A 158 2.10 -6.49 -32.18
C THR A 158 3.56 -6.16 -32.58
N LYS A 159 4.10 -5.06 -32.05
CA LYS A 159 5.31 -4.39 -32.47
C LYS A 159 6.51 -5.01 -31.74
N SER A 160 7.65 -5.16 -32.39
CA SER A 160 7.98 -4.54 -33.67
C SER A 160 7.52 -5.28 -34.93
N ALA A 161 6.85 -6.44 -34.86
CA ALA A 161 6.85 -7.51 -35.88
C ALA A 161 6.16 -7.26 -37.25
N GLN A 162 6.11 -6.01 -37.74
CA GLN A 162 6.03 -5.65 -39.16
C GLN A 162 7.17 -4.68 -39.60
N MET A 163 8.14 -4.39 -38.72
CA MET A 163 9.34 -3.56 -38.97
C MET A 163 10.33 -4.21 -39.93
#